data_AF-A0A523MYN6-F1
#
_entry.id   AF-A0A523MYN6-F1
#
_cell.length_a   1.000
_cell.length_b   1.000
_cell.length_c   1.000
_cell.angle_alpha   90.00
_cell.angle_beta   90.00
_cell.angle_gamma   90.00
#
_symmetry.space_group_name_H-M   'P 1'
#
loop_
_entity.id
_entity.type
_entity.pdbx_description
1 polymer ?
#
loop_
_entity_poly.entity_id
_entity_poly.type
_entity_poly.pdbx_seq_one_letter_code
_entity_poly.pdbx_strand_id
1 'polypeptide(L)'
;MANLINWFAYDEMMNPEVIKEQGLEYKAAFSVSLSAFRLVFNKIPLDNGGKEKLGLPNIAPTLDNLGMLEGVLYEMPEENLKKLDALYHYPEEYQRKKMRFTAHDFHFVNGIVYIAQNNRTQSGLLPSKEILKKYKGCRKYLSRLYLSKLLIRPAV
;
A
#
# COMPACT_ATOMS: atom_id res chain seq x y z
N MET A 1 -12.14 12.00 23.63
CA MET A 1 -10.91 11.76 22.85
C MET A 1 -11.29 10.88 21.68
N ALA A 2 -10.97 11.28 20.45
CA ALA A 2 -11.20 10.40 19.30
C ALA A 2 -10.21 9.23 19.36
N ASN A 3 -10.71 8.01 19.25
CA ASN A 3 -9.86 6.83 19.08
C ASN A 3 -9.09 6.96 17.76
N LEU A 4 -7.81 6.57 17.79
CA LEU A 4 -6.94 6.63 16.63
C LEU A 4 -6.54 5.24 16.18
N ILE A 5 -6.38 5.11 14.87
CA ILE A 5 -5.82 3.94 14.22
C ILE A 5 -4.57 4.33 13.44
N ASN A 6 -3.63 3.39 13.36
CA ASN A 6 -2.51 3.44 12.44
C ASN A 6 -2.83 2.56 11.25
N TRP A 7 -2.79 3.10 10.05
CA TRP A 7 -3.00 2.36 8.81
C TRP A 7 -1.81 2.55 7.86
N PHE A 8 -1.34 1.44 7.30
CA PHE A 8 -0.17 1.38 6.42
C PHE A 8 -0.59 1.33 4.96
N ALA A 9 -0.19 2.36 4.22
CA ALA A 9 -0.31 2.44 2.77
C ALA A 9 1.01 2.04 2.10
N TYR A 10 0.92 1.20 1.07
CA TYR A 10 2.03 0.81 0.18
C TYR A 10 1.71 1.04 -1.30
N ASP A 11 0.53 1.57 -1.58
CA ASP A 11 -0.04 1.81 -2.91
C ASP A 11 -0.05 3.32 -3.23
N GLU A 12 -0.86 3.75 -4.19
CA GLU A 12 -1.00 5.17 -4.51
C GLU A 12 -1.47 6.02 -3.33
N MET A 13 -2.05 5.43 -2.29
CA MET A 13 -2.50 6.13 -1.10
C MET A 13 -1.33 6.68 -0.27
N MET A 14 -0.09 6.32 -0.58
CA MET A 14 1.08 7.01 -0.03
C MET A 14 1.23 8.45 -0.55
N ASN A 15 0.53 8.81 -1.63
CA ASN A 15 0.53 10.15 -2.18
C ASN A 15 -0.55 10.99 -1.45
N PRO A 16 -0.17 12.09 -0.76
CA PRO A 16 -1.12 12.95 -0.06
C PRO A 16 -2.25 13.51 -0.93
N GLU A 17 -1.99 13.77 -2.21
CA GLU A 17 -3.02 14.25 -3.14
C GLU A 17 -4.10 13.18 -3.36
N VAL A 18 -3.72 11.90 -3.45
CA VAL A 18 -4.67 10.79 -3.59
C VAL A 18 -5.49 10.62 -2.32
N ILE A 19 -4.87 10.71 -1.14
CA ILE A 19 -5.59 10.67 0.15
C ILE A 19 -6.66 11.76 0.22
N LYS A 20 -6.32 12.98 -0.20
CA LYS A 20 -7.23 14.12 -0.24
C LYS A 20 -8.37 13.91 -1.23
N GLU A 21 -8.09 13.39 -2.42
CA GLU A 21 -9.10 13.02 -3.43
C GLU A 21 -10.09 11.98 -2.90
N GLN A 22 -9.63 11.04 -2.06
CA GLN A 22 -10.49 10.03 -1.41
C GLN A 22 -11.27 10.56 -0.19
N GLY A 23 -11.15 11.85 0.16
CA GLY A 23 -11.87 12.45 1.29
C GLY A 23 -11.48 11.85 2.64
N LEU A 24 -10.22 11.40 2.77
CA LEU A 24 -9.63 10.89 4.00
C LEU A 24 -8.80 11.98 4.68
N GLU A 25 -9.02 12.12 5.98
CA GLU A 25 -8.25 13.02 6.84
C GLU A 25 -7.36 12.21 7.79
N TYR A 26 -6.18 12.71 8.10
CA TYR A 26 -5.24 12.09 9.02
C TYR A 26 -4.58 13.14 9.91
N LYS A 27 -4.16 12.72 11.12
CA LYS A 27 -3.46 13.58 12.08
C LYS A 27 -1.97 13.65 11.81
N ALA A 28 -1.37 12.50 11.49
CA ALA A 28 0.04 12.38 11.19
C ALA A 28 0.27 11.35 10.08
N ALA A 29 1.38 11.51 9.36
CA ALA A 29 1.85 10.59 8.34
C ALA A 29 3.36 10.46 8.46
N PHE A 30 3.86 9.23 8.56
CA PHE A 30 5.28 8.97 8.72
C PHE A 30 5.70 7.75 7.93
N SER A 31 6.93 7.82 7.42
CA SER A 31 7.53 6.74 6.66
C SER A 31 7.96 5.61 7.58
N VAL A 32 7.62 4.38 7.20
CA VAL A 32 7.96 3.16 7.92
C VAL A 32 8.35 2.06 6.94
N SER A 33 8.98 1.01 7.46
CA SER A 33 9.25 -0.20 6.69
C SER A 33 8.59 -1.45 7.28
N LEU A 34 8.31 -2.42 6.42
CA LEU A 34 7.84 -3.75 6.76
C LEU A 34 8.87 -4.78 6.26
N SER A 35 9.51 -5.46 7.20
CA SER A 35 10.51 -6.51 6.93
C SER A 35 9.88 -7.79 6.38
N ALA A 36 10.64 -8.54 5.60
CA ALA A 36 10.27 -9.81 4.97
C ALA A 36 9.05 -9.72 4.02
N PHE A 37 8.70 -8.53 3.55
CA PHE A 37 7.65 -8.31 2.56
C PHE A 37 8.17 -7.50 1.36
N ARG A 38 7.49 -7.65 0.22
CA ARG A 38 7.72 -6.88 -1.00
C ARG A 38 6.41 -6.43 -1.62
N LEU A 39 6.45 -5.27 -2.27
CA LEU A 39 5.38 -4.79 -3.13
C LEU A 39 5.36 -5.60 -4.44
N VAL A 40 4.22 -6.17 -4.78
CA VAL A 40 3.92 -6.88 -6.03
C VAL A 40 2.71 -6.25 -6.72
N PHE A 41 2.55 -6.49 -8.01
CA PHE A 41 1.39 -6.03 -8.79
C PHE A 41 0.58 -7.24 -9.25
N ASN A 42 0.12 -8.05 -8.29
CA ASN A 42 -0.54 -9.32 -8.56
C ASN A 42 -2.03 -9.33 -8.18
N LYS A 43 -2.58 -8.21 -7.72
CA LYS A 43 -4.02 -8.13 -7.41
C LYS A 43 -4.81 -8.01 -8.70
N ILE A 44 -5.72 -8.94 -8.94
CA ILE A 44 -6.67 -8.90 -10.06
C ILE A 44 -7.60 -7.70 -9.87
N PRO A 45 -7.68 -6.76 -10.83
CA PRO A 45 -8.62 -5.65 -10.74
C PRO A 45 -10.07 -6.15 -10.89
N LEU A 46 -11.03 -5.42 -10.31
CA LEU A 46 -12.46 -5.69 -10.53
C LEU A 46 -12.87 -5.41 -11.98
N ASP A 47 -12.28 -4.36 -12.55
CA ASP A 47 -12.38 -4.00 -13.96
C ASP A 47 -10.96 -3.71 -14.49
N ASN A 48 -10.55 -4.41 -15.55
CA ASN A 48 -9.24 -4.23 -16.15
C ASN A 48 -9.20 -3.13 -17.22
N GLY A 49 -10.34 -2.51 -17.55
CA GLY A 49 -10.44 -1.44 -18.54
C GLY A 49 -9.91 -1.83 -19.92
N GLY A 50 -9.99 -3.12 -20.27
CA GLY A 50 -9.45 -3.67 -21.52
C GLY A 50 -7.93 -3.86 -21.54
N LYS A 51 -7.21 -3.62 -20.44
CA LYS A 51 -5.76 -3.84 -20.34
C LYS A 51 -5.47 -5.28 -19.90
N GLU A 52 -5.01 -6.10 -20.85
CA GLU A 52 -4.54 -7.44 -20.52
C GLU A 52 -3.36 -7.40 -19.54
N LYS A 53 -3.31 -8.37 -18.62
CA LYS A 53 -2.27 -8.52 -17.59
C LYS A 53 -2.16 -7.34 -16.60
N LEU A 54 -3.15 -6.44 -16.54
CA LEU A 54 -3.17 -5.40 -15.51
C LEU A 54 -3.24 -6.00 -14.11
N GLY A 55 -2.34 -5.57 -13.23
CA GLY A 55 -2.31 -5.91 -11.82
C GLY A 55 -2.25 -4.69 -10.92
N LEU A 56 -3.06 -4.71 -9.87
CA LEU A 56 -3.05 -3.69 -8.83
C LEU A 56 -2.01 -4.00 -7.73
N PRO A 57 -1.58 -2.97 -6.98
CA PRO A 57 -0.68 -3.13 -5.84
C PRO A 57 -1.19 -4.16 -4.82
N ASN A 58 -0.27 -4.98 -4.33
CA ASN A 58 -0.45 -5.88 -3.19
C ASN A 58 0.91 -6.15 -2.53
N ILE A 59 0.92 -6.77 -1.36
CA ILE A 59 2.16 -7.18 -0.68
C ILE A 59 2.23 -8.70 -0.55
N ALA A 60 3.44 -9.22 -0.68
CA ALA A 60 3.71 -10.65 -0.51
C ALA A 60 4.98 -10.84 0.34
N PRO A 61 5.07 -11.93 1.14
CA PRO A 61 6.30 -12.30 1.82
C PRO A 61 7.46 -12.48 0.82
N THR A 62 8.69 -12.21 1.26
CA THR A 62 9.90 -12.58 0.50
C THR A 62 10.37 -13.98 0.91
N LEU A 63 11.09 -14.65 0.00
CA LEU A 63 11.61 -16.00 0.25
C LEU A 63 12.85 -16.00 1.16
N ASP A 64 13.55 -14.87 1.25
CA ASP A 64 14.87 -14.72 1.84
C ASP A 64 14.90 -13.84 3.10
N ASN A 65 13.75 -13.34 3.58
CA ASN A 65 13.63 -12.35 4.65
C ASN A 65 14.39 -11.03 4.44
N LEU A 66 15.01 -10.81 3.28
CA LEU A 66 15.72 -9.56 2.92
C LEU A 66 14.78 -8.48 2.39
N GLY A 67 13.49 -8.80 2.22
CA GLY A 67 12.48 -7.84 1.82
C GLY A 67 12.37 -6.70 2.81
N MET A 68 12.45 -5.47 2.30
CA MET A 68 12.10 -4.27 3.05
C MET A 68 11.12 -3.46 2.22
N LEU A 69 9.85 -3.57 2.55
CA LEU A 69 8.78 -2.79 1.95
C LEU A 69 8.70 -1.44 2.65
N GLU A 70 9.02 -0.36 1.95
CA GLU A 70 8.77 0.99 2.44
C GLU A 70 7.31 1.40 2.17
N GLY A 71 6.73 2.17 3.09
CA GLY A 71 5.43 2.77 2.90
C GLY A 71 5.14 3.89 3.90
N VAL A 72 3.88 4.30 3.97
CA VAL A 72 3.43 5.39 4.85
C VAL A 72 2.48 4.84 5.89
N LEU A 73 2.76 5.11 7.15
CA LEU A 73 1.82 4.89 8.24
C LEU A 73 1.08 6.20 8.51
N TYR A 74 -0.24 6.15 8.38
CA TYR A 74 -1.14 7.25 8.68
C TYR A 74 -1.79 7.01 10.04
N GLU A 75 -1.67 7.99 10.94
CA GLU A 75 -2.44 8.05 12.17
C GLU A 75 -3.73 8.85 11.89
N MET A 76 -4.89 8.23 12.07
CA MET A 76 -6.17 8.84 11.71
C MET A 76 -7.30 8.44 12.66
N PRO A 77 -8.42 9.21 12.68
CA PRO A 77 -9.62 8.83 13.42
C PRO A 77 -10.12 7.43 13.06
N GLU A 78 -10.52 6.64 14.06
CA GLU A 78 -11.04 5.28 13.87
C GLU A 78 -12.28 5.22 12.95
N GLU A 79 -13.05 6.30 12.87
CA GLU A 79 -14.18 6.43 11.93
C GLU A 79 -13.77 6.27 10.45
N ASN A 80 -12.52 6.57 10.09
CA ASN A 80 -12.01 6.33 8.73
C ASN A 80 -11.89 4.85 8.41
N LEU A 81 -11.89 3.96 9.40
CA LEU A 81 -11.79 2.53 9.17
C LEU A 81 -12.91 2.01 8.27
N LYS A 82 -14.14 2.52 8.40
CA LYS A 82 -15.26 2.14 7.54
C LYS A 82 -15.06 2.60 6.09
N LYS A 83 -14.49 3.79 5.89
CA LYS A 83 -14.13 4.30 4.56
C LYS A 83 -13.02 3.46 3.93
N LEU A 84 -11.98 3.12 4.70
CA LEU A 84 -10.90 2.25 4.25
C LEU A 84 -11.42 0.85 3.90
N ASP A 85 -12.26 0.25 4.74
CA ASP A 85 -12.86 -1.06 4.47
C ASP A 85 -13.66 -1.04 3.16
N ALA A 86 -14.40 0.04 2.88
CA ALA A 86 -15.11 0.19 1.62
C ALA A 86 -14.16 0.36 0.41
N LEU A 87 -13.12 1.19 0.52
CA LEU A 87 -12.13 1.40 -0.54
C LEU A 87 -11.38 0.12 -0.93
N TYR A 88 -11.03 -0.68 0.08
CA TYR A 88 -10.34 -1.96 -0.12
C TYR A 88 -11.31 -3.14 -0.32
N HIS A 89 -12.62 -2.89 -0.37
CA HIS A 89 -13.66 -3.93 -0.47
C HIS A 89 -13.38 -5.09 0.51
N TYR A 90 -13.14 -4.74 1.77
CA TYR A 90 -12.91 -5.71 2.84
C TYR A 90 -14.25 -6.32 3.29
N PRO A 91 -14.34 -7.65 3.47
CA PRO A 91 -13.26 -8.65 3.36
C PRO A 91 -13.14 -9.36 2.01
N GLU A 92 -13.93 -9.03 0.99
CA GLU A 92 -14.06 -9.79 -0.25
C GLU A 92 -12.81 -9.71 -1.14
N GLU A 93 -12.24 -8.52 -1.32
CA GLU A 93 -11.09 -8.29 -2.20
C GLU A 93 -9.76 -8.29 -1.44
N TYR A 94 -9.77 -7.68 -0.26
CA TYR A 94 -8.63 -7.57 0.64
C TYR A 94 -9.01 -8.07 2.03
N GLN A 95 -8.07 -8.71 2.70
CA GLN A 95 -8.11 -8.97 4.14
C GLN A 95 -7.36 -7.88 4.89
N ARG A 96 -7.83 -7.59 6.10
CA ARG A 96 -7.22 -6.64 7.03
C ARG A 96 -6.33 -7.38 8.03
N LYS A 97 -5.07 -6.98 8.16
CA LYS A 97 -4.13 -7.54 9.14
C LYS A 97 -3.52 -6.47 10.02
N LYS A 98 -3.26 -6.81 11.28
CA LYS A 98 -2.40 -6.01 12.17
C LYS A 98 -0.97 -6.50 11.98
N MET A 99 -0.07 -5.59 11.65
CA MET A 99 1.35 -5.87 11.45
C MET A 99 2.21 -4.87 12.21
N ARG A 100 3.46 -5.27 12.45
CA ARG A 100 4.46 -4.46 13.14
C ARG A 100 5.41 -3.86 12.11
N PHE A 101 5.53 -2.54 12.12
CA PHE A 101 6.36 -1.75 11.22
C PHE A 101 7.54 -1.16 11.98
N THR A 102 8.61 -0.85 11.27
CA THR A 102 9.80 -0.19 11.81
C THR A 102 9.80 1.27 11.37
N ALA A 103 9.72 2.19 12.33
CA ALA A 103 9.87 3.62 12.07
C ALA A 103 11.36 4.00 11.88
N HIS A 104 11.61 5.20 11.38
CA HIS A 104 12.98 5.68 11.08
C HIS A 104 13.89 5.78 12.31
N ASP A 105 13.32 5.94 13.48
CA ASP A 105 14.02 5.95 14.77
C ASP A 105 14.23 4.55 15.36
N PHE A 106 13.99 3.50 14.55
CA PHE A 106 14.08 2.08 14.91
C PHE A 106 13.06 1.60 15.95
N HIS A 107 12.06 2.41 16.30
CA HIS A 107 10.95 1.95 17.13
C HIS A 107 9.93 1.16 16.31
N PHE A 108 9.29 0.21 16.98
CA PHE A 108 8.23 -0.58 16.38
C PHE A 108 6.87 0.08 16.58
N VAL A 109 6.08 0.14 15.52
CA VAL A 109 4.71 0.66 15.55
C VAL A 109 3.77 -0.40 14.98
N ASN A 110 2.66 -0.67 15.67
CA ASN A 110 1.61 -1.55 15.15
C ASN A 110 0.66 -0.75 14.27
N GLY A 111 0.26 -1.35 13.15
CA GLY A 111 -0.69 -0.75 12.23
C GLY A 111 -1.49 -1.78 11.46
N ILE A 112 -2.57 -1.31 10.87
CA ILE A 112 -3.46 -2.06 10.00
C ILE A 112 -2.93 -1.99 8.57
N VAL A 113 -2.95 -3.11 7.85
CA VAL A 113 -2.64 -3.17 6.41
C VAL A 113 -3.66 -4.04 5.70
N TYR A 114 -4.00 -3.67 4.46
CA TYR A 114 -4.85 -4.45 3.58
C TYR A 114 -3.99 -5.30 2.65
N ILE A 115 -4.23 -6.60 2.62
CA ILE A 115 -3.52 -7.55 1.74
C ILE A 115 -4.58 -8.23 0.89
N ALA A 116 -4.37 -8.35 -0.41
CA ALA A 116 -5.32 -9.00 -1.28
C ALA A 116 -5.64 -10.43 -0.81
N GLN A 117 -6.90 -10.83 -0.97
CA GLN A 117 -7.30 -12.22 -0.76
C GLN A 117 -6.63 -13.14 -1.78
N ASN A 118 -6.32 -14.38 -1.39
CA ASN A 118 -5.59 -15.32 -2.25
C ASN A 118 -6.32 -15.60 -3.57
N ASN A 119 -7.65 -15.76 -3.52
CA ASN A 119 -8.52 -15.96 -4.68
C ASN A 119 -8.66 -14.71 -5.58
N ARG A 120 -8.06 -13.59 -5.17
CA ARG A 120 -8.05 -12.33 -5.90
C ARG A 120 -6.64 -11.97 -6.38
N THR A 121 -5.70 -12.91 -6.37
CA THR A 121 -4.34 -12.69 -6.88
C THR A 121 -4.00 -13.60 -8.05
N GLN A 122 -3.16 -13.12 -8.96
CA GLN A 122 -2.68 -13.89 -10.11
C GLN A 122 -1.24 -13.52 -10.47
N SER A 123 -0.44 -14.52 -10.81
CA SER A 123 0.95 -14.34 -11.26
C SER A 123 1.03 -13.77 -12.68
N GLY A 124 2.12 -13.04 -12.97
CA GLY A 124 2.39 -12.51 -14.32
C GLY A 124 1.64 -11.21 -14.66
N LEU A 125 0.92 -10.63 -13.70
CA LEU A 125 0.33 -9.31 -13.83
C LEU A 125 1.38 -8.19 -13.63
N LEU A 126 1.11 -7.04 -14.22
CA LEU A 126 1.99 -5.88 -14.28
C LEU A 126 1.24 -4.60 -13.89
N PRO A 127 1.92 -3.61 -13.28
CA PRO A 127 1.33 -2.30 -13.04
C PRO A 127 1.00 -1.61 -14.36
N SER A 128 0.08 -0.65 -14.30
CA SER A 128 -0.08 0.30 -15.40
C SER A 128 0.91 1.47 -15.28
N LYS A 129 1.21 2.13 -16.41
CA LYS A 129 2.01 3.37 -16.41
C LYS A 129 1.41 4.47 -15.55
N GLU A 130 0.08 4.55 -15.49
CA GLU A 130 -0.63 5.54 -14.68
C GLU A 130 -0.42 5.31 -13.18
N ILE A 131 -0.48 4.05 -12.73
CA ILE A 131 -0.18 3.69 -11.34
C ILE A 131 1.26 4.07 -10.98
N LEU A 132 2.24 3.72 -11.83
CA LEU A 132 3.64 4.09 -11.61
C LEU A 132 3.83 5.62 -11.55
N LYS A 133 3.08 6.39 -12.35
CA LYS A 133 3.10 7.85 -12.29
C LYS A 133 2.59 8.37 -10.94
N LYS A 134 1.55 7.77 -10.35
CA LYS A 134 1.06 8.14 -9.00
C LYS A 134 2.14 7.92 -7.94
N TYR A 135 2.87 6.81 -8.01
CA TYR A 135 4.00 6.54 -7.09
C TYR A 135 5.12 7.59 -7.16
N LYS A 136 5.33 8.24 -8.31
CA LYS A 136 6.30 9.35 -8.42
C LYS A 136 5.97 10.51 -7.46
N GLY A 137 4.68 10.70 -7.12
CA GLY A 137 4.22 11.67 -6.12
C GLY A 137 4.64 11.34 -4.69
N CYS A 138 4.98 10.08 -4.41
CA CYS A 138 5.31 9.59 -3.06
C CYS A 138 6.76 9.87 -2.63
N ARG A 139 7.54 10.62 -3.44
CA ARG A 139 8.97 10.91 -3.20
C ARG A 139 9.31 11.53 -1.85
N LYS A 140 8.33 12.15 -1.18
CA LYS A 140 8.50 12.74 0.16
C LYS A 140 8.65 11.66 1.24
N TYR A 141 8.04 10.50 1.03
CA TYR A 141 7.98 9.43 2.03
C TYR A 141 8.87 8.24 1.72
N LEU A 142 9.27 8.05 0.48
CA LEU A 142 10.06 6.89 0.07
C LEU A 142 11.53 7.26 -0.13
N SER A 143 12.43 6.35 0.22
CA SER A 143 13.83 6.47 -0.11
C SER A 143 14.02 6.53 -1.63
N ARG A 144 15.05 7.28 -2.06
CA ARG A 144 15.35 7.41 -3.50
C ARG A 144 15.61 6.05 -4.15
N LEU A 145 16.31 5.16 -3.44
CA LEU A 145 16.62 3.82 -3.96
C LEU A 145 15.36 2.97 -4.13
N TYR A 146 14.47 2.98 -3.13
CA TYR A 146 13.20 2.24 -3.21
C TYR A 146 12.32 2.75 -4.34
N LEU A 147 12.14 4.08 -4.42
CA LEU A 147 11.34 4.70 -5.46
C LEU A 147 11.90 4.44 -6.87
N SER A 148 13.22 4.54 -7.07
CA SER A 148 13.83 4.22 -8.36
C SER A 148 13.59 2.77 -8.78
N LYS A 149 13.76 1.81 -7.85
CA LYS A 149 13.47 0.38 -8.12
C LYS A 149 11.99 0.14 -8.45
N LEU A 150 11.09 0.91 -7.86
CA LEU A 150 9.65 0.83 -8.12
C LEU A 150 9.30 1.35 -9.52
N LEU A 151 9.87 2.48 -9.93
CA LEU A 151 9.51 3.16 -11.18
C LEU A 151 10.11 2.51 -12.44
N ILE A 152 11.14 1.68 -12.32
CA ILE A 152 11.73 0.94 -13.45
C ILE A 152 11.02 -0.38 -13.77
N ARG A 153 9.97 -0.74 -13.03
CA ARG A 153 9.24 -2.00 -13.25
C ARG A 153 8.57 -2.00 -14.63
N PRO A 154 8.52 -3.15 -15.33
CA PRO A 154 7.72 -3.27 -16.55
C PRO A 154 6.27 -2.93 -16.28
N ALA A 155 5.62 -2.27 -17.24
CA ALA A 155 4.23 -1.83 -17.14
C ALA A 155 3.46 -2.15 -18.42
N VAL A 156 2.14 -2.37 -18.27
CA VAL A 156 1.19 -2.43 -19.39
C VAL A 156 0.84 -1.03 -19.91
#